data_AF-A0A948RZL2-F1
#
_entry.id   AF-A0A948RZL2-F1
#
_cell.length_a   1.000
_cell.length_b   1.000
_cell.length_c   1.000
_cell.angle_alpha   90.00
_cell.angle_beta   90.00
_cell.angle_gamma   90.00
#
_symmetry.space_group_name_H-M   'P 1'
#
loop_
_entity.id
_entity.type
_entity.pdbx_description
1 polymer ?
#
loop_
_entity_poly.entity_id
_entity_poly.type
_entity_poly.pdbx_seq_one_letter_code
_entity_poly.pdbx_strand_id
1 'polypeptide(L)'
;MQRFRIRDKRLWMLGLLVILLVSSGCSKEGTVNVVNMTDYTISVQIMQEDAQKILAGATLTETVKISKGFVPPSEREIEVSGMGIVKNEFSERMIVKDGGEVSFIIEPDAAGLIVINDLECSTRETYIKKCDVGQWGDNQLDYNLRPEGTRSFRLEPGCYDVRIKSGPCPENVFARDYLAQNFQLGVVDTIHFRLTGKADD
;
A
#
# COMPACT_ATOMS: atom_id res chain seq x y z
N MET A 1 52.54 32.47 61.25
CA MET A 1 51.12 32.05 61.25
C MET A 1 50.47 32.49 59.95
N GLN A 2 50.34 31.58 58.97
CA GLN A 2 49.65 31.84 57.70
C GLN A 2 48.18 31.42 57.80
N ARG A 3 47.27 32.34 57.47
CA ARG A 3 45.84 32.04 57.28
C ARG A 3 45.48 32.18 55.80
N PHE A 4 45.26 31.04 55.15
CA PHE A 4 44.50 30.92 53.90
C PHE A 4 43.02 30.76 54.24
N ARG A 5 42.14 31.49 53.53
CA ARG A 5 40.85 31.02 52.99
C ARG A 5 39.98 32.22 52.61
N ILE A 6 39.87 32.48 51.31
CA ILE A 6 38.64 33.03 50.73
C ILE A 6 38.17 32.00 49.71
N ARG A 7 37.04 31.38 50.03
CA ARG A 7 36.43 30.27 49.30
C ARG A 7 35.36 30.90 48.41
N ASP A 8 35.73 31.22 47.19
CA ASP A 8 34.90 32.01 46.28
C ASP A 8 33.78 31.14 45.68
N LYS A 9 32.59 31.22 46.27
CA LYS A 9 31.41 30.43 45.86
C LYS A 9 30.79 30.89 44.54
N ARG A 10 31.20 32.05 44.01
CA ARG A 10 30.63 32.63 42.78
C ARG A 10 31.13 31.99 41.50
N LEU A 11 32.34 31.39 41.49
CA LEU A 11 32.86 30.68 40.31
C LEU A 11 32.13 29.35 40.03
N TRP A 12 31.62 28.67 41.06
CA TRP A 12 30.94 27.37 40.90
C TRP A 12 29.54 27.48 40.28
N MET A 13 28.83 28.60 40.46
CA MET A 13 27.52 28.79 39.84
C MET A 13 27.59 29.15 38.34
N LEU A 14 28.64 29.85 37.91
CA LEU A 14 28.85 30.19 36.49
C LEU A 14 29.29 28.96 35.65
N GLY A 15 30.11 28.07 36.22
CA GLY A 15 30.47 26.82 35.57
C GLY A 15 29.29 25.86 35.36
N LEU A 16 28.33 25.85 36.29
CA LEU A 16 27.14 24.99 36.20
C LEU A 16 26.14 25.47 35.13
N LEU A 17 26.01 26.80 34.96
CA LEU A 17 25.11 27.40 33.97
C LEU A 17 25.60 27.20 32.52
N VAL A 18 26.92 27.25 32.31
CA VAL A 18 27.53 26.98 31.00
C VAL A 18 27.37 25.51 30.61
N ILE A 19 27.51 24.57 31.56
CA ILE A 19 27.31 23.12 31.29
C ILE A 19 25.85 22.79 30.97
N LEU A 20 24.87 23.51 31.55
CA LEU A 20 23.45 23.30 31.25
C LEU A 20 23.04 23.83 29.86
N LEU A 21 23.69 24.89 29.36
CA LEU A 21 23.35 25.51 28.06
C LEU A 21 23.90 24.78 26.83
N VAL A 22 24.91 23.90 26.96
CA VAL A 22 25.44 23.11 25.81
C VAL A 22 24.68 21.79 25.59
N SER A 23 23.61 21.53 26.35
CA SER A 23 22.92 20.23 26.30
C SER A 23 21.66 20.20 25.42
N SER A 24 21.30 21.28 24.74
CA SER A 24 20.32 21.24 23.65
C SER A 24 20.95 20.59 22.42
N GLY A 25 21.25 19.29 22.52
CA GLY A 25 21.79 18.50 21.43
C GLY A 25 20.86 18.62 20.22
N CYS A 26 21.40 19.09 19.11
CA CYS A 26 20.68 19.13 17.84
C CYS A 26 20.21 17.70 17.53
N SER A 27 18.89 17.49 17.59
CA SER A 27 18.27 16.27 17.08
C SER A 27 18.55 16.24 15.58
N LYS A 28 19.19 15.17 15.09
CA LYS A 28 19.36 14.95 13.65
C LYS A 28 18.13 14.24 13.12
N GLU A 29 17.46 14.89 12.19
CA GLU A 29 16.18 14.47 11.64
C GLU A 29 16.24 14.54 10.12
N GLY A 30 15.52 13.63 9.47
CA GLY A 30 15.27 13.68 8.04
C GLY A 30 13.82 13.35 7.75
N THR A 31 13.42 13.52 6.49
CA THR A 31 12.03 13.36 6.07
C THR A 31 11.92 12.22 5.06
N VAL A 32 10.87 11.42 5.24
CA VAL A 32 10.51 10.33 4.32
C VAL A 32 9.13 10.64 3.77
N ASN A 33 9.03 10.67 2.46
CA ASN A 33 7.74 10.71 1.78
C ASN A 33 7.44 9.36 1.14
N VAL A 34 6.24 8.86 1.35
CA VAL A 34 5.72 7.71 0.64
C VAL A 34 4.55 8.18 -0.20
N VAL A 35 4.72 8.15 -1.52
CA VAL A 35 3.74 8.65 -2.49
C VAL A 35 2.97 7.47 -3.06
N ASN A 36 1.65 7.45 -2.86
CA ASN A 36 0.78 6.42 -3.42
C ASN A 36 0.29 6.86 -4.81
N MET A 37 0.92 6.35 -5.88
CA MET A 37 0.48 6.60 -7.26
C MET A 37 -0.55 5.57 -7.74
N THR A 38 -1.08 4.71 -6.87
CA THR A 38 -2.15 3.78 -7.22
C THR A 38 -3.52 4.45 -7.06
N ASP A 39 -4.55 3.92 -7.74
CA ASP A 39 -5.94 4.35 -7.59
C ASP A 39 -6.62 3.82 -6.31
N TYR A 40 -5.85 3.16 -5.45
CA TYR A 40 -6.37 2.44 -4.29
C TYR A 40 -5.74 2.92 -2.99
N THR A 41 -6.46 2.68 -1.89
CA THR A 41 -5.85 2.84 -0.56
C THR A 41 -4.87 1.69 -0.32
N ILE A 42 -3.67 2.04 0.12
CA ILE A 42 -2.61 1.10 0.48
C ILE A 42 -2.30 1.22 1.97
N SER A 43 -1.82 0.13 2.57
CA SER A 43 -1.30 0.12 3.94
C SER A 43 0.22 0.10 3.89
N VAL A 44 0.86 1.07 4.54
CA VAL A 44 2.31 1.27 4.54
C VAL A 44 2.84 1.28 5.97
N GLN A 45 3.97 0.62 6.18
CA GLN A 45 4.72 0.59 7.43
C GLN A 45 6.11 1.19 7.19
N ILE A 46 6.54 2.07 8.09
CA ILE A 46 7.87 2.69 8.08
C ILE A 46 8.57 2.28 9.38
N MET A 47 9.77 1.68 9.31
CA MET A 47 10.58 1.28 10.48
C MET A 47 9.86 0.41 11.54
N GLN A 48 9.06 -0.57 11.12
CA GLN A 48 8.30 -1.46 12.03
C GLN A 48 7.22 -0.76 12.88
N GLU A 49 6.85 0.48 12.56
CA GLU A 49 5.73 1.16 13.23
C GLU A 49 4.37 0.63 12.76
N ASP A 50 3.27 1.08 13.36
CA ASP A 50 1.95 0.63 12.94
C ASP A 50 1.68 1.00 11.47
N ALA A 51 1.01 0.09 10.74
CA ALA A 51 0.68 0.32 9.35
C ALA A 51 -0.30 1.49 9.21
N GLN A 52 0.07 2.48 8.40
CA GLN A 52 -0.72 3.65 8.08
C GLN A 52 -1.38 3.50 6.71
N LYS A 53 -2.63 3.97 6.58
CA LYS A 53 -3.34 3.94 5.30
C LYS A 53 -3.04 5.21 4.50
N ILE A 54 -2.63 5.04 3.25
CA ILE A 54 -2.41 6.13 2.29
C ILE A 54 -3.49 6.04 1.23
N LEU A 55 -4.28 7.10 1.08
CA LEU A 55 -5.32 7.19 0.04
C LEU A 55 -4.68 7.26 -1.36
N ALA A 56 -5.49 6.99 -2.39
CA ALA A 56 -5.06 7.12 -3.79
C ALA A 56 -4.55 8.55 -4.08
N GLY A 57 -3.39 8.67 -4.71
CA GLY A 57 -2.74 9.94 -5.02
C GLY A 57 -2.20 10.72 -3.82
N ALA A 58 -2.33 10.21 -2.60
CA ALA A 58 -1.86 10.90 -1.39
C ALA A 58 -0.40 10.58 -1.07
N THR A 59 0.20 11.45 -0.25
CA THR A 59 1.56 11.29 0.28
C THR A 59 1.51 11.16 1.80
N LEU A 60 2.16 10.13 2.33
CA LEU A 60 2.50 10.04 3.76
C LEU A 60 3.87 10.66 3.97
N THR A 61 3.97 11.64 4.87
CA THR A 61 5.23 12.28 5.23
C THR A 61 5.53 11.98 6.69
N GLU A 62 6.68 11.36 6.95
CA GLU A 62 7.14 11.02 8.30
C GLU A 62 8.54 11.60 8.59
N THR A 63 8.72 12.09 9.81
CA THR A 63 10.02 12.59 10.28
C THR A 63 10.78 11.46 10.96
N VAL A 64 11.91 11.06 10.37
CA VAL A 64 12.78 10.01 10.90
C VAL A 64 13.88 10.61 11.76
N LYS A 65 13.94 10.18 13.02
CA LYS A 65 15.07 10.48 13.91
C LYS A 65 16.26 9.62 13.53
N ILE A 66 17.37 10.25 13.15
CA ILE A 66 18.58 9.54 12.71
C ILE A 66 19.34 8.99 13.91
N SER A 67 19.58 9.83 14.92
CA SER A 67 20.26 9.41 16.15
C SER A 67 20.23 10.49 17.24
N LYS A 68 20.56 10.08 18.47
CA LYS A 68 20.85 10.96 19.60
C LYS A 68 22.25 10.63 20.12
N GLY A 69 23.17 11.59 20.19
CA GLY A 69 24.52 11.34 20.70
C GLY A 69 25.51 12.49 20.47
N PHE A 70 26.70 12.38 21.06
CA PHE A 70 27.79 13.38 20.93
C PHE A 70 28.43 13.39 19.53
N VAL A 71 28.45 12.24 18.86
CA VAL A 71 28.82 12.10 17.44
C VAL A 71 27.76 11.23 16.74
N PRO A 72 26.57 11.78 16.48
CA PRO A 72 25.50 11.01 15.85
C PRO A 72 25.80 10.75 14.37
N PRO A 73 25.52 9.54 13.82
CA PRO A 73 25.62 9.30 12.38
C PRO A 73 24.85 10.36 11.58
N SER A 74 25.34 10.68 10.38
CA SER A 74 24.70 11.64 9.47
C SER A 74 23.59 11.03 8.64
N GLU A 75 23.37 9.72 8.72
CA GLU A 75 22.37 9.00 7.96
C GLU A 75 21.85 7.77 8.70
N ARG A 76 20.66 7.31 8.31
CA ARG A 76 20.00 6.12 8.86
C ARG A 76 19.34 5.34 7.72
N GLU A 77 19.54 4.04 7.71
CA GLU A 77 18.78 3.12 6.86
C GLU A 77 17.39 2.90 7.48
N ILE A 78 16.36 2.98 6.66
CA ILE A 78 14.97 2.69 7.02
C ILE A 78 14.41 1.65 6.05
N GLU A 79 13.41 0.91 6.51
CA GLU A 79 12.61 0.04 5.66
C GLU A 79 11.20 0.64 5.51
N VAL A 80 10.74 0.71 4.27
CA VAL A 80 9.37 1.05 3.90
C VAL A 80 8.75 -0.18 3.28
N SER A 81 7.71 -0.71 3.92
CA SER A 81 7.01 -1.91 3.48
C SER A 81 5.51 -1.71 3.46
N GLY A 82 4.77 -2.59 2.81
CA GLY A 82 3.33 -2.45 2.76
C GLY A 82 2.64 -3.39 1.79
N MET A 83 1.32 -3.23 1.71
CA MET A 83 0.46 -4.00 0.81
C MET A 83 -0.75 -3.17 0.36
N GLY A 84 -1.28 -3.47 -0.82
CA GLY A 84 -2.50 -2.85 -1.35
C GLY A 84 -3.45 -3.88 -1.95
N ILE A 85 -4.68 -3.46 -2.28
CA ILE A 85 -5.68 -4.36 -2.90
C ILE A 85 -5.18 -4.89 -4.24
N VAL A 86 -4.59 -4.02 -5.06
CA VAL A 86 -4.05 -4.36 -6.40
C VAL A 86 -2.52 -4.30 -6.47
N LYS A 87 -1.84 -4.05 -5.35
CA LYS A 87 -0.38 -3.97 -5.26
C LYS A 87 0.13 -5.20 -4.53
N ASN A 88 1.14 -5.86 -5.09
CA ASN A 88 1.85 -6.90 -4.37
C ASN A 88 2.50 -6.34 -3.10
N GLU A 89 2.80 -7.23 -2.15
CA GLU A 89 3.59 -6.84 -0.99
C GLU A 89 4.93 -6.26 -1.45
N PHE A 90 5.36 -5.18 -0.82
CA PHE A 90 6.64 -4.54 -1.12
C PHE A 90 7.40 -4.28 0.18
N SER A 91 8.72 -4.26 0.07
CA SER A 91 9.66 -3.85 1.12
C SER A 91 10.90 -3.30 0.44
N GLU A 92 11.21 -2.03 0.69
CA GLU A 92 12.36 -1.33 0.13
C GLU A 92 13.15 -0.67 1.27
N ARG A 93 14.48 -0.68 1.15
CA ARG A 93 15.36 0.00 2.10
C ARG A 93 15.89 1.30 1.53
N MET A 94 15.82 2.36 2.33
CA MET A 94 16.25 3.70 1.92
C MET A 94 17.20 4.32 2.94
N ILE A 95 18.10 5.18 2.48
CA ILE A 95 19.04 5.91 3.34
C ILE A 95 18.54 7.35 3.51
N VAL A 96 18.18 7.72 4.73
CA VAL A 96 17.76 9.09 5.10
C VAL A 96 18.95 9.83 5.69
N LYS A 97 19.27 11.02 5.16
CA LYS A 97 20.38 11.87 5.63
C LYS A 97 19.88 12.98 6.56
N ASP A 98 20.77 13.52 7.38
CA ASP A 98 20.50 14.66 8.28
C ASP A 98 20.07 15.90 7.50
N GLY A 99 18.88 16.42 7.81
CA GLY A 99 18.19 17.48 7.06
C GLY A 99 17.78 17.08 5.64
N GLY A 100 17.94 15.81 5.27
CA GLY A 100 17.63 15.28 3.94
C GLY A 100 16.20 14.81 3.81
N GLU A 101 15.75 14.71 2.56
CA GLU A 101 14.44 14.23 2.17
C GLU A 101 14.61 13.06 1.19
N VAL A 102 13.87 11.96 1.40
CA VAL A 102 13.81 10.83 0.49
C VAL A 102 12.36 10.52 0.16
N SER A 103 12.09 10.14 -1.09
CA SER A 103 10.75 9.78 -1.54
C SER A 103 10.73 8.35 -2.07
N PHE A 104 9.80 7.53 -1.55
CA PHE A 104 9.44 6.23 -2.09
C PHE A 104 8.14 6.36 -2.87
N ILE A 105 8.18 6.04 -4.16
CA ILE A 105 7.02 6.12 -5.04
C ILE A 105 6.43 4.72 -5.20
N ILE A 106 5.19 4.56 -4.77
CA ILE A 106 4.46 3.31 -4.90
C ILE A 106 3.70 3.36 -6.21
N GLU A 107 4.31 2.76 -7.23
CA GLU A 107 3.69 2.57 -8.52
C GLU A 107 2.79 1.33 -8.51
N PRO A 108 1.65 1.39 -9.20
CA PRO A 108 0.83 0.22 -9.46
C PRO A 108 1.65 -0.81 -10.27
N ASP A 109 1.60 -2.08 -9.88
CA ASP A 109 2.32 -3.18 -10.56
C ASP A 109 1.41 -4.34 -10.96
N ALA A 110 0.11 -4.21 -10.72
CA ALA A 110 -0.89 -5.15 -11.12
C ALA A 110 -2.12 -4.42 -11.66
N ALA A 111 -2.90 -5.17 -12.43
CA ALA A 111 -4.22 -4.79 -12.85
C ALA A 111 -5.29 -5.42 -11.95
N GLY A 112 -6.43 -4.75 -11.85
CA GLY A 112 -7.60 -5.24 -11.13
C GLY A 112 -8.69 -5.73 -12.10
N LEU A 113 -9.28 -6.88 -11.82
CA LEU A 113 -10.55 -7.27 -12.42
C LEU A 113 -11.58 -7.43 -11.31
N ILE A 114 -12.69 -6.69 -11.38
CA ILE A 114 -13.79 -6.80 -10.44
C ILE A 114 -14.99 -7.40 -11.17
N VAL A 115 -15.41 -8.58 -10.74
CA VAL A 115 -16.63 -9.25 -11.21
C VAL A 115 -17.74 -8.95 -10.23
N ILE A 116 -18.83 -8.37 -10.73
CA ILE A 116 -20.04 -8.03 -9.97
C ILE A 116 -21.19 -8.86 -10.52
N ASN A 117 -21.75 -9.72 -9.67
CA ASN A 117 -22.85 -10.58 -10.04
C ASN A 117 -24.20 -9.87 -9.81
N ASP A 118 -24.64 -9.09 -10.80
CA ASP A 118 -25.96 -8.44 -10.77
C ASP A 118 -27.09 -9.34 -11.32
N LEU A 119 -26.86 -10.66 -11.38
CA LEU A 119 -27.90 -11.64 -11.69
C LEU A 119 -28.71 -11.98 -10.43
N GLU A 120 -29.95 -12.41 -10.63
CA GLU A 120 -30.80 -12.96 -9.56
C GLU A 120 -30.34 -14.36 -9.07
N CYS A 121 -29.32 -14.94 -9.69
CA CYS A 121 -28.77 -16.25 -9.37
C CYS A 121 -27.27 -16.19 -9.02
N SER A 122 -26.76 -17.24 -8.39
CA SER A 122 -25.34 -17.32 -8.03
C SER A 122 -24.47 -17.61 -9.24
N THR A 123 -23.28 -17.01 -9.32
CA THR A 123 -22.20 -17.45 -10.21
C THR A 123 -21.42 -18.59 -9.57
N ARG A 124 -21.14 -19.66 -10.33
CA ARG A 124 -20.45 -20.87 -9.82
C ARG A 124 -18.99 -20.97 -10.25
N GLU A 125 -18.70 -20.55 -11.48
CA GLU A 125 -17.36 -20.71 -12.05
C GLU A 125 -16.94 -19.41 -12.73
N THR A 126 -15.70 -18.98 -12.47
CA THR A 126 -15.04 -17.89 -13.19
C THR A 126 -13.71 -18.38 -13.71
N TYR A 127 -13.51 -18.29 -15.01
CA TYR A 127 -12.27 -18.64 -15.68
C TYR A 127 -11.65 -17.37 -16.27
N ILE A 128 -10.35 -17.24 -16.08
CA ILE A 128 -9.57 -16.11 -16.58
C ILE A 128 -8.38 -16.69 -17.34
N LYS A 129 -8.10 -16.18 -18.54
CA LYS A 129 -6.91 -16.55 -19.30
C LYS A 129 -6.33 -15.33 -20.01
N LYS A 130 -5.03 -15.34 -20.30
CA LYS A 130 -4.44 -14.36 -21.22
C LYS A 130 -4.95 -14.62 -22.65
N CYS A 131 -5.11 -13.57 -23.46
CA CYS A 131 -5.70 -13.68 -24.81
C CYS A 131 -4.90 -14.60 -25.76
N ASP A 132 -3.59 -14.65 -25.59
CA ASP A 132 -2.66 -15.48 -26.38
C ASP A 132 -2.64 -16.96 -25.95
N VAL A 133 -3.32 -17.30 -24.86
CA VAL A 133 -3.45 -18.67 -24.37
C VAL A 133 -4.74 -19.31 -24.91
N GLY A 134 -4.60 -20.43 -25.62
CA GLY A 134 -5.74 -21.12 -26.24
C GLY A 134 -6.65 -21.89 -25.27
N GLN A 135 -6.19 -22.19 -24.05
CA GLN A 135 -6.92 -22.97 -23.06
C GLN A 135 -7.29 -22.13 -21.84
N TRP A 136 -8.46 -22.41 -21.25
CA TRP A 136 -8.87 -21.83 -19.98
C TRP A 136 -8.09 -22.47 -18.83
N GLY A 137 -7.73 -21.66 -17.82
CA GLY A 137 -7.17 -22.17 -16.56
C GLY A 137 -8.24 -22.78 -15.65
N ASP A 138 -7.87 -23.00 -14.39
CA ASP A 138 -8.79 -23.51 -13.37
C ASP A 138 -9.87 -22.50 -12.98
N ASN A 139 -10.94 -22.97 -12.34
CA ASN A 139 -11.94 -22.10 -11.73
C ASN A 139 -11.28 -21.23 -10.64
N GLN A 140 -11.45 -19.91 -10.76
CA GLN A 140 -10.87 -18.91 -9.86
C GLN A 140 -11.78 -18.58 -8.66
N LEU A 141 -12.97 -19.19 -8.59
CA LEU A 141 -13.86 -19.05 -7.45
C LEU A 141 -13.65 -20.19 -6.44
N ASP A 142 -13.40 -19.79 -5.20
CA ASP A 142 -13.36 -20.63 -4.00
C ASP A 142 -14.76 -20.89 -3.42
N TYR A 143 -15.74 -20.06 -3.77
CA TYR A 143 -17.14 -20.20 -3.40
C TYR A 143 -18.07 -19.62 -4.47
N ASN A 144 -19.34 -20.01 -4.44
CA ASN A 144 -20.36 -19.44 -5.32
C ASN A 144 -20.57 -17.95 -5.02
N LEU A 145 -20.34 -17.10 -6.01
CA LEU A 145 -20.59 -15.68 -5.90
C LEU A 145 -22.11 -15.44 -5.93
N ARG A 146 -22.68 -14.99 -4.81
CA ARG A 146 -24.12 -14.76 -4.65
C ARG A 146 -24.63 -13.59 -5.52
N PRO A 147 -25.95 -13.45 -5.74
CA PRO A 147 -26.53 -12.21 -6.26
C PRO A 147 -26.01 -10.98 -5.51
N GLU A 148 -25.75 -9.90 -6.24
CA GLU A 148 -25.11 -8.65 -5.78
C GLU A 148 -23.69 -8.83 -5.20
N GLY A 149 -23.16 -10.06 -5.27
CA GLY A 149 -21.83 -10.39 -4.79
C GLY A 149 -20.74 -9.82 -5.70
N THR A 150 -19.63 -9.43 -5.10
CA THR A 150 -18.44 -8.95 -5.82
C THR A 150 -17.24 -9.85 -5.54
N ARG A 151 -16.42 -10.12 -6.57
CA ARG A 151 -15.13 -10.78 -6.46
C ARG A 151 -14.07 -9.97 -7.22
N SER A 152 -12.95 -9.70 -6.55
CA SER A 152 -11.80 -9.02 -7.16
C SER A 152 -10.70 -10.03 -7.46
N PHE A 153 -10.06 -9.88 -8.61
CA PHE A 153 -8.89 -10.64 -9.04
C PHE A 153 -7.74 -9.67 -9.27
N ARG A 154 -6.55 -10.08 -8.82
CA ARG A 154 -5.29 -9.38 -9.12
C ARG A 154 -4.63 -10.09 -10.30
N LEU A 155 -4.37 -9.35 -11.36
CA LEU A 155 -3.79 -9.85 -12.60
C LEU A 155 -2.54 -9.03 -12.94
N GLU A 156 -1.64 -9.60 -13.73
CA GLU A 156 -0.61 -8.79 -14.36
C GLU A 156 -1.26 -7.87 -15.42
N PRO A 157 -0.66 -6.73 -15.75
CA PRO A 157 -1.09 -5.95 -16.91
C PRO A 157 -0.99 -6.79 -18.19
N GLY A 158 -2.01 -6.69 -19.04
CA GLY A 158 -2.05 -7.42 -20.32
C GLY A 158 -3.45 -7.63 -20.86
N CYS A 159 -3.54 -8.50 -21.88
CA CYS A 159 -4.81 -8.86 -22.51
C CYS A 159 -5.38 -10.12 -21.88
N TYR A 160 -6.67 -10.09 -21.54
CA TYR A 160 -7.36 -11.23 -20.95
C TYR A 160 -8.72 -11.54 -21.61
N ASP A 161 -9.12 -12.80 -21.50
CA ASP A 161 -10.48 -13.28 -21.70
C ASP A 161 -11.05 -13.76 -20.35
N VAL A 162 -12.34 -13.53 -20.12
CA VAL A 162 -13.07 -13.94 -18.91
C VAL A 162 -14.31 -14.70 -19.32
N ARG A 163 -14.48 -15.87 -18.72
CA ARG A 163 -15.68 -16.69 -18.87
C ARG A 163 -16.30 -16.92 -17.51
N ILE A 164 -17.57 -16.60 -17.39
CA ILE A 164 -18.32 -16.73 -16.15
C ILE A 164 -19.51 -17.65 -16.39
N LYS A 165 -19.65 -18.69 -15.58
CA LYS A 165 -20.82 -19.57 -15.63
C LYS A 165 -21.69 -19.39 -14.41
N SER A 166 -22.96 -19.12 -14.67
CA SER A 166 -23.97 -19.03 -13.63
C SER A 166 -24.41 -20.42 -13.16
N GLY A 167 -24.90 -20.47 -11.93
CA GLY A 167 -25.58 -21.64 -11.37
C GLY A 167 -27.01 -21.79 -11.90
N PRO A 168 -27.83 -22.62 -11.24
CA PRO A 168 -29.25 -22.67 -11.48
C PRO A 168 -29.84 -21.28 -11.30
N CYS A 169 -30.40 -20.75 -12.38
CA CYS A 169 -31.15 -19.50 -12.40
C CYS A 169 -32.63 -19.83 -12.64
N PRO A 170 -33.55 -18.92 -12.27
CA PRO A 170 -34.94 -19.06 -12.69
C PRO A 170 -35.03 -19.13 -14.23
N GLU A 171 -36.11 -19.73 -14.74
CA GLU A 171 -36.23 -20.10 -16.17
C GLU A 171 -36.15 -18.90 -17.14
N ASN A 172 -36.34 -17.70 -16.63
CA ASN A 172 -36.28 -16.42 -17.34
C ASN A 172 -34.86 -15.86 -17.53
N VAL A 173 -33.81 -16.49 -16.98
CA VAL A 173 -32.41 -16.06 -17.19
C VAL A 173 -31.79 -16.85 -18.35
N PHE A 174 -31.67 -16.18 -19.50
CA PHE A 174 -31.30 -16.82 -20.78
C PHE A 174 -29.82 -17.22 -20.89
N ALA A 175 -28.90 -16.50 -20.24
CA ALA A 175 -27.47 -16.77 -20.34
C ALA A 175 -26.95 -17.50 -19.10
N ARG A 176 -26.42 -18.71 -19.31
CA ARG A 176 -25.70 -19.50 -18.30
C ARG A 176 -24.19 -19.38 -18.39
N ASP A 177 -23.70 -18.77 -19.47
CA ASP A 177 -22.29 -18.63 -19.80
C ASP A 177 -22.07 -17.25 -20.41
N TYR A 178 -21.28 -16.43 -19.72
CA TYR A 178 -20.98 -15.05 -20.09
C TYR A 178 -19.51 -15.00 -20.50
N LEU A 179 -19.25 -14.52 -21.71
CA LEU A 179 -17.92 -14.45 -22.27
C LEU A 179 -17.55 -13.01 -22.59
N ALA A 180 -16.41 -12.60 -22.05
CA ALA A 180 -15.74 -11.36 -22.36
C ALA A 180 -14.40 -11.68 -22.98
N GLN A 181 -14.09 -11.06 -24.12
CA GLN A 181 -12.87 -11.37 -24.86
C GLN A 181 -12.05 -10.12 -25.14
N ASN A 182 -10.74 -10.31 -25.19
CA ASN A 182 -9.77 -9.31 -25.64
C ASN A 182 -9.82 -7.99 -24.87
N PHE A 183 -10.13 -8.03 -23.57
CA PHE A 183 -10.07 -6.81 -22.77
C PHE A 183 -8.63 -6.54 -22.35
N GLN A 184 -8.21 -5.29 -22.52
CA GLN A 184 -6.89 -4.83 -22.11
C GLN A 184 -6.98 -4.34 -20.67
N LEU A 185 -6.12 -4.88 -19.84
CA LEU A 185 -5.89 -4.42 -18.49
C LEU A 185 -4.53 -3.71 -18.45
N GLY A 186 -4.56 -2.39 -18.41
CA GLY A 186 -3.39 -1.60 -18.07
C GLY A 186 -3.02 -1.73 -16.60
N VAL A 187 -1.85 -1.19 -16.28
CA VAL A 187 -1.48 -0.89 -14.90
C VAL A 187 -2.55 0.07 -14.34
N VAL A 188 -3.10 -0.20 -13.15
CA VAL A 188 -4.24 0.50 -12.49
C VAL A 188 -5.64 0.33 -13.10
N ASP A 189 -5.77 -0.30 -14.27
CA ASP A 189 -7.11 -0.49 -14.84
C ASP A 189 -7.93 -1.45 -13.97
N THR A 190 -9.18 -1.05 -13.77
CA THR A 190 -10.18 -1.85 -13.07
C THR A 190 -11.41 -1.97 -13.91
N ILE A 191 -11.61 -3.16 -14.47
CA ILE A 191 -12.80 -3.44 -15.28
C ILE A 191 -13.87 -4.02 -14.38
N HIS A 192 -15.05 -3.41 -14.43
CA HIS A 192 -16.24 -3.89 -13.75
C HIS A 192 -17.02 -4.78 -14.72
N PHE A 193 -16.94 -6.09 -14.51
CA PHE A 193 -17.74 -7.07 -15.22
C PHE A 193 -19.09 -7.23 -14.54
N ARG A 194 -20.09 -6.52 -15.03
CA ARG A 194 -21.47 -6.58 -14.53
C ARG A 194 -22.27 -7.61 -15.31
N LEU A 195 -22.69 -8.68 -14.63
CA LEU A 195 -23.55 -9.69 -15.22
C LEU A 195 -25.01 -9.22 -15.14
N THR A 196 -25.64 -8.95 -16.28
CA THR A 196 -27.04 -8.54 -16.34
C THR A 196 -27.88 -9.57 -17.05
N GLY A 197 -29.02 -9.92 -16.46
CA GLY A 197 -30.10 -10.66 -17.10
C GLY A 197 -31.37 -10.34 -16.35
N LYS A 198 -32.24 -9.52 -16.95
CA LYS A 198 -33.59 -9.31 -16.43
C LYS A 198 -34.54 -10.26 -17.14
N ALA A 199 -35.51 -10.76 -16.38
CA ALA A 199 -36.72 -11.29 -16.96
C ALA A 199 -37.42 -10.15 -17.72
N ASP A 200 -37.82 -10.40 -18.97
CA ASP A 200 -38.82 -9.55 -19.58
C ASP A 200 -40.15 -9.86 -18.86
N ASP A 201 -40.66 -8.87 -18.10
CA ASP A 201 -41.96 -8.92 -17.42
C ASP A 201 -43.14 -8.92 -18.41
#